data_AF-A0A8H7TIT4-F1
#
_entry.id   AF-A0A8H7TIT4-F1
#
_cell.length_a   1.000
_cell.length_b   1.000
_cell.length_c   1.000
_cell.angle_alpha   90.00
_cell.angle_beta   90.00
_cell.angle_gamma   90.00
#
_symmetry.space_group_name_H-M   'P 1'
#
loop_
_entity.id
_entity.type
_entity.pdbx_description
1 polymer ?
#
loop_
_entity_poly.entity_id
_entity_poly.type
_entity_poly.pdbx_seq_one_letter_code
_entity_poly.pdbx_strand_id
1 'polypeptide(L)'
;MSDTIVQTKITLEELATSMFVNFEVSDPRDAVFSLLSLSKEPLNSYGLEPGADGDSRIAPNYGKCYTDVMGDSMDYFIEKSQSLDILCRPWAPSPPPRTRSDTFQHVMSDRSEGSEGSHRSIFEDHPSWISLISSAPFVGSRIKGRFNGDAFVQHSANVSKSSYNASFGSRPVAQFGRRSVSHSAGQLKVQSISRLDGDLLVKGLILGLVNRVSNRVSNGKVIPHDGLQMCGLAQDFRSLVGFEHGPDESWRILVADRDFDGDQAPHWYGRALLECLQYVSRDGDLDLEELRTAPQTDQTLCTVTERMQCIL
;
A
#
# COMPACT_ATOMS: atom_id res chain seq x y z
N MET A 1 -40.08 -6.70 24.17
CA MET A 1 -39.38 -7.04 22.93
C MET A 1 -38.48 -5.86 22.61
N SER A 2 -37.19 -6.01 22.90
CA SER A 2 -36.18 -4.98 22.66
C SER A 2 -35.70 -5.13 21.22
N ASP A 3 -35.91 -4.11 20.40
CA ASP A 3 -35.40 -4.06 19.03
C ASP A 3 -33.87 -4.04 19.06
N THR A 4 -33.26 -5.15 18.67
CA THR A 4 -31.82 -5.25 18.46
C THR A 4 -31.48 -4.48 17.19
N ILE A 5 -31.06 -3.22 17.34
CA ILE A 5 -30.48 -2.45 16.24
C ILE A 5 -29.16 -3.11 15.86
N VAL A 6 -29.16 -3.85 14.75
CA VAL A 6 -27.94 -4.38 14.13
C VAL A 6 -27.20 -3.21 13.51
N GLN A 7 -26.29 -2.61 14.27
CA GLN A 7 -25.45 -1.53 13.78
C GLN A 7 -24.20 -2.10 13.10
N THR A 8 -24.01 -1.79 11.82
CA THR A 8 -22.73 -2.04 11.15
C THR A 8 -21.64 -1.18 11.79
N LYS A 9 -20.55 -1.82 12.23
CA LYS A 9 -19.43 -1.23 12.98
C LYS A 9 -18.23 -0.85 12.09
N ILE A 10 -18.35 -1.00 10.77
CA ILE A 10 -17.23 -0.87 9.84
C ILE A 10 -17.11 0.60 9.39
N THR A 11 -15.91 1.18 9.51
CA THR A 11 -15.60 2.53 9.04
C THR A 11 -15.51 2.59 7.52
N LEU A 12 -15.64 3.77 6.93
CA LEU A 12 -15.54 3.94 5.47
C LEU A 12 -14.17 3.55 4.92
N GLU A 13 -13.11 3.79 5.69
CA GLU A 13 -11.75 3.39 5.34
C GLU A 13 -11.58 1.86 5.40
N GLU A 14 -12.17 1.21 6.40
CA GLU A 14 -12.21 -0.26 6.48
C GLU A 14 -12.99 -0.84 5.31
N LEU A 15 -14.10 -0.22 4.92
CA LEU A 15 -14.88 -0.64 3.76
C LEU A 15 -14.05 -0.51 2.48
N ALA A 16 -13.38 0.63 2.27
CA ALA A 16 -12.52 0.88 1.13
C ALA A 16 -11.43 -0.20 1.03
N THR A 17 -10.69 -0.40 2.11
CA THR A 17 -9.53 -1.32 2.11
C THR A 17 -9.92 -2.79 2.08
N SER A 18 -11.12 -3.18 2.53
CA SER A 18 -11.59 -4.57 2.53
C SER A 18 -12.41 -4.97 1.30
N MET A 19 -13.18 -4.05 0.71
CA MET A 19 -14.14 -4.40 -0.34
C MET A 19 -13.67 -4.13 -1.76
N PHE A 20 -12.76 -3.17 -1.99
CA PHE A 20 -12.37 -2.80 -3.35
C PHE A 20 -11.73 -3.94 -4.15
N VAL A 21 -11.10 -4.91 -3.48
CA VAL A 21 -10.49 -6.11 -4.10
C VAL A 21 -11.51 -6.95 -4.88
N ASN A 22 -12.80 -6.86 -4.54
CA ASN A 22 -13.84 -7.76 -5.05
C ASN A 22 -14.75 -7.14 -6.10
N PHE A 23 -14.57 -5.86 -6.46
CA PHE A 23 -15.45 -5.18 -7.41
C PHE A 23 -14.95 -5.35 -8.84
N GLU A 24 -15.76 -6.01 -9.69
CA GLU A 24 -15.61 -5.95 -11.14
C GLU A 24 -16.29 -4.68 -11.66
N VAL A 25 -15.49 -3.63 -11.91
CA VAL A 25 -15.98 -2.34 -12.40
C VAL A 25 -15.46 -2.03 -13.80
N SER A 26 -16.33 -1.45 -14.63
CA SER A 26 -15.96 -0.97 -15.97
C SER A 26 -15.28 0.40 -15.91
N ASP A 27 -15.80 1.30 -15.07
CA ASP A 27 -15.15 2.56 -14.73
C ASP A 27 -14.59 2.46 -13.30
N PRO A 28 -13.28 2.65 -13.08
CA PRO A 28 -12.71 2.56 -11.74
C PRO A 28 -13.28 3.57 -10.74
N ARG A 29 -13.90 4.67 -11.20
CA ARG A 29 -14.60 5.65 -10.33
C ARG A 29 -15.88 5.08 -9.73
N ASP A 30 -16.55 4.14 -10.42
CA ASP A 30 -17.79 3.52 -9.96
C ASP A 30 -17.60 2.71 -8.70
N ALA A 31 -16.41 2.11 -8.52
CA ALA A 31 -16.10 1.39 -7.29
C ALA A 31 -16.25 2.33 -6.09
N VAL A 32 -15.64 3.52 -6.16
CA VAL A 32 -15.65 4.49 -5.06
C VAL A 32 -17.05 5.03 -4.79
N PHE A 33 -17.79 5.41 -5.83
CA PHE A 33 -19.17 5.87 -5.68
C PHE A 33 -20.11 4.79 -5.13
N SER A 34 -19.90 3.53 -5.52
CA SER A 34 -20.64 2.39 -4.98
C SER A 34 -20.34 2.17 -3.50
N LEU A 35 -19.06 2.28 -3.11
CA LEU A 35 -18.62 2.11 -1.73
C LEU A 35 -19.22 3.15 -0.80
N LEU A 36 -19.22 4.41 -1.25
CA LEU A 36 -19.86 5.51 -0.54
C LEU A 36 -21.33 5.17 -0.26
N SER A 37 -22.04 4.63 -1.26
CA SER A 37 -23.47 4.27 -1.16
C SER A 37 -23.75 3.12 -0.18
N LEU A 38 -22.74 2.27 0.07
CA LEU A 38 -22.80 1.16 1.03
C LEU A 38 -22.37 1.58 2.45
N SER A 39 -21.72 2.73 2.59
CA SER A 39 -21.22 3.19 3.86
C SER A 39 -22.34 3.64 4.80
N LYS A 40 -22.08 3.57 6.11
CA LYS A 40 -22.99 4.02 7.16
C LYS A 40 -23.26 5.53 7.11
N GLU A 41 -22.37 6.27 6.45
CA GLU A 41 -22.47 7.70 6.26
C GLU A 41 -23.46 7.99 5.11
N PRO A 42 -24.51 8.78 5.34
CA PRO A 42 -25.49 9.03 4.30
C PRO A 42 -24.85 9.88 3.19
N LEU A 43 -24.67 9.33 1.99
CA LEU A 43 -24.83 10.16 0.77
C LEU A 43 -26.24 10.74 0.70
N ASN A 44 -27.18 10.19 1.47
CA ASN A 44 -28.59 10.53 1.48
C ASN A 44 -28.92 11.82 2.27
N SER A 45 -28.03 12.81 2.33
CA SER A 45 -28.49 14.20 2.50
C SER A 45 -28.89 14.82 1.15
N TYR A 46 -28.46 14.24 0.03
CA TYR A 46 -29.05 14.55 -1.28
C TYR A 46 -30.47 13.96 -1.38
N GLY A 47 -31.45 14.60 -0.73
CA GLY A 47 -32.88 14.41 -1.06
C GLY A 47 -33.85 14.15 0.09
N LEU A 48 -33.42 14.09 1.36
CA LEU A 48 -34.35 13.88 2.50
C LEU A 48 -34.61 15.14 3.34
N GLU A 49 -33.71 16.13 3.33
CA GLU A 49 -33.90 17.42 3.99
C GLU A 49 -33.63 18.55 2.98
N PRO A 50 -34.56 19.50 2.75
CA PRO A 50 -34.30 20.65 1.90
C PRO A 50 -33.24 21.56 2.55
N GLY A 51 -31.98 21.45 2.10
CA GLY A 51 -30.88 22.33 2.51
C GLY A 51 -29.66 21.64 3.14
N ALA A 52 -29.66 20.32 3.29
CA ALA A 52 -28.46 19.58 3.67
C ALA A 52 -27.63 19.25 2.42
N ASP A 53 -26.76 20.16 2.01
CA ASP A 53 -25.85 19.94 0.89
C ASP A 53 -24.83 18.87 1.31
N GLY A 54 -24.78 17.75 0.57
CA GLY A 54 -23.81 16.69 0.84
C GLY A 54 -22.38 17.16 0.56
N ASP A 55 -21.39 16.36 0.96
CA ASP A 55 -20.00 16.73 0.69
C ASP A 55 -19.70 16.66 -0.82
N SER A 56 -19.43 17.81 -1.42
CA SER A 56 -19.16 17.95 -2.86
C SER A 56 -17.90 17.21 -3.34
N ARG A 57 -16.99 16.81 -2.44
CA ARG A 57 -15.78 16.03 -2.78
C ARG A 57 -16.15 14.63 -3.27
N ILE A 58 -17.12 14.00 -2.61
CA ILE A 58 -17.54 12.61 -2.86
C ILE A 58 -18.80 12.48 -3.72
N ALA A 59 -19.39 13.60 -4.13
CA ALA A 59 -20.52 13.60 -5.05
C ALA A 59 -20.11 12.97 -6.40
N PRO A 60 -20.91 12.03 -6.96
CA PRO A 60 -20.62 11.42 -8.25
C PRO A 60 -20.42 12.47 -9.35
N ASN A 61 -19.20 12.59 -9.84
CA ASN A 61 -18.84 13.55 -10.88
C ASN A 61 -17.86 12.93 -11.88
N TYR A 62 -18.42 12.38 -12.95
CA TYR A 62 -17.66 11.77 -14.05
C TYR A 62 -16.91 12.78 -14.93
N GLY A 63 -17.09 14.08 -14.70
CA GLY A 63 -16.31 15.15 -15.33
C GLY A 63 -14.91 15.35 -14.70
N LYS A 64 -14.67 14.81 -13.50
CA LYS A 64 -13.34 14.78 -12.87
C LYS A 64 -12.48 13.66 -13.45
N CYS A 65 -11.17 13.88 -13.55
CA CYS A 65 -10.24 12.80 -13.92
C CYS A 65 -10.14 11.76 -12.78
N TYR A 66 -9.60 10.59 -13.10
CA TYR A 66 -9.43 9.50 -12.13
C TYR A 66 -8.69 9.99 -10.87
N THR A 67 -7.57 10.69 -11.06
CA THR A 67 -6.73 11.19 -9.96
C THR A 67 -7.49 12.15 -9.05
N ASP A 68 -8.26 13.09 -9.62
CA ASP A 68 -9.07 14.04 -8.85
C ASP A 68 -10.15 13.33 -8.01
N VAL A 69 -10.83 12.32 -8.58
CA VAL A 69 -11.83 11.52 -7.85
C VAL A 69 -11.19 10.76 -6.70
N MET A 70 -10.05 10.10 -6.95
CA MET A 70 -9.35 9.31 -5.92
C MET A 70 -8.81 10.21 -4.81
N GLY A 71 -8.19 11.35 -5.13
CA GLY A 71 -7.67 12.26 -4.12
C GLY A 71 -8.76 12.94 -3.30
N ASP A 72 -9.85 13.37 -3.92
CA ASP A 72 -11.00 13.93 -3.19
C ASP A 72 -11.63 12.89 -2.25
N SER A 73 -11.72 11.65 -2.69
CA SER A 73 -12.23 10.55 -1.86
C SER A 73 -11.29 10.23 -0.70
N MET A 74 -9.99 10.23 -0.95
CA MET A 74 -8.98 10.00 0.08
C MET A 74 -8.95 11.12 1.14
N ASP A 75 -9.07 12.38 0.72
CA ASP A 75 -9.22 13.53 1.61
C ASP A 75 -10.44 13.36 2.53
N TYR A 76 -11.58 12.97 1.94
CA TYR A 76 -12.78 12.64 2.70
C TYR A 76 -12.59 11.47 3.66
N PHE A 77 -11.92 10.39 3.23
CA PHE A 77 -11.65 9.23 4.07
C PHE A 77 -10.79 9.57 5.28
N ILE A 78 -9.70 10.33 5.09
CA ILE A 78 -8.82 10.80 6.18
C ILE A 78 -9.59 11.67 7.17
N GLU A 79 -10.43 12.59 6.68
CA GLU A 79 -11.24 13.45 7.53
C GLU A 79 -12.27 12.64 8.34
N LYS A 80 -12.92 11.65 7.74
CA LYS A 80 -13.95 10.87 8.43
C LYS A 80 -13.38 9.81 9.37
N SER A 81 -12.34 9.09 8.95
CA SER A 81 -11.71 8.06 9.80
C SER A 81 -10.82 8.65 10.89
N GLN A 82 -10.42 9.92 10.76
CA GLN A 82 -9.40 10.55 11.59
C GLN A 82 -8.09 9.72 11.61
N SER A 83 -7.75 9.11 10.47
CA SER A 83 -6.57 8.26 10.32
C SER A 83 -5.82 8.54 9.01
N LEU A 84 -4.53 8.22 9.00
CA LEU A 84 -3.67 8.22 7.80
C LEU A 84 -3.41 6.82 7.26
N ASP A 85 -4.00 5.79 7.88
CA ASP A 85 -3.79 4.38 7.58
C ASP A 85 -4.03 4.04 6.10
N ILE A 86 -4.95 4.73 5.44
CA ILE A 86 -5.25 4.58 4.02
C ILE A 86 -4.04 4.82 3.09
N LEU A 87 -3.06 5.64 3.52
CA LEU A 87 -1.81 5.81 2.78
C LEU A 87 -0.97 4.54 2.72
N CYS A 88 -1.10 3.69 3.74
CA CYS A 88 -0.30 2.50 3.93
C CYS A 88 -1.03 1.23 3.49
N ARG A 89 -2.25 1.36 2.93
CA ARG A 89 -3.09 0.23 2.55
C ARG A 89 -3.44 0.31 1.05
N PRO A 90 -3.38 -0.81 0.32
CA PRO A 90 -3.95 -0.90 -1.02
C PRO A 90 -5.47 -0.65 -0.97
N TRP A 91 -5.96 0.33 -1.74
CA TRP A 91 -7.37 0.68 -1.73
C TRP A 91 -7.88 1.12 -3.12
N ALA A 92 -7.05 1.78 -3.92
CA ALA A 92 -7.53 2.39 -5.16
C ALA A 92 -7.67 1.37 -6.30
N PRO A 93 -8.80 1.36 -7.03
CA PRO A 93 -8.96 0.59 -8.27
C PRO A 93 -7.92 1.00 -9.31
N SER A 94 -7.51 0.08 -10.19
CA SER A 94 -6.54 0.40 -11.25
C SER A 94 -7.06 1.54 -12.15
N PRO A 95 -6.22 2.51 -12.53
CA PRO A 95 -6.60 3.58 -13.44
C PRO A 95 -7.04 3.03 -14.80
N PRO A 96 -7.87 3.78 -15.55
CA PRO A 96 -8.26 3.37 -16.88
C PRO A 96 -7.02 3.32 -17.81
N PRO A 97 -7.03 2.45 -18.83
CA PRO A 97 -5.98 2.46 -19.85
C PRO A 97 -6.01 3.79 -20.60
N ARG A 98 -4.83 4.33 -20.95
CA ARG A 98 -4.70 5.59 -21.68
C ARG A 98 -5.42 5.49 -23.02
N THR A 99 -6.26 6.47 -23.30
CA THR A 99 -6.85 6.66 -24.62
C THR A 99 -5.80 7.17 -25.60
N ARG A 100 -5.91 6.83 -26.89
CA ARG A 100 -4.99 7.30 -27.95
C ARG A 100 -4.82 8.83 -27.98
N SER A 101 -5.84 9.59 -27.58
CA SER A 101 -5.83 11.06 -27.53
C SER A 101 -4.90 11.61 -26.45
N ASP A 102 -4.82 10.95 -25.28
CA ASP A 102 -3.97 11.37 -24.15
C ASP A 102 -2.48 11.15 -24.47
N THR A 103 -2.18 10.10 -25.24
CA THR A 103 -0.83 9.82 -25.75
C THR A 103 -0.28 10.98 -26.61
N PHE A 104 -1.14 11.68 -27.37
CA PHE A 104 -0.71 12.81 -28.20
C PHE A 104 -0.41 14.07 -27.40
N GLN A 105 -1.15 14.35 -26.33
CA GLN A 105 -0.89 15.50 -25.46
C GLN A 105 0.39 15.33 -24.63
N HIS A 106 0.66 14.13 -24.10
CA HIS A 106 1.90 13.85 -23.36
C HIS A 106 3.15 13.92 -24.25
N VAL A 107 3.05 13.48 -25.51
CA VAL A 107 4.16 13.56 -26.48
C VAL A 107 4.52 15.01 -26.83
N MET A 108 3.58 15.95 -26.69
CA MET A 108 3.87 17.37 -26.87
C MET A 108 4.46 18.03 -25.62
N SER A 109 4.13 17.56 -24.42
CA SER A 109 4.72 18.07 -23.17
C SER A 109 6.13 17.51 -22.88
N ASP A 110 6.40 16.26 -23.26
CA ASP A 110 7.69 15.56 -22.99
C ASP A 110 8.78 15.84 -24.05
N ARG A 111 8.58 16.79 -24.97
CA ARG A 111 9.63 17.16 -25.95
C ARG A 111 10.75 18.04 -25.39
N SER A 112 10.74 18.29 -24.08
CA SER A 112 11.81 19.00 -23.38
C SER A 112 12.37 18.13 -22.25
N GLU A 113 13.10 17.07 -22.62
CA GLU A 113 14.32 16.57 -21.96
C GLU A 113 14.58 15.12 -22.39
N GLY A 114 15.80 14.88 -22.88
CA GLY A 114 16.20 13.59 -23.44
C GLY A 114 16.19 12.50 -22.38
N SER A 115 15.24 11.58 -22.49
CA SER A 115 15.29 10.30 -21.78
C SER A 115 14.99 9.18 -22.77
N GLU A 116 16.07 8.61 -23.31
CA GLU A 116 16.03 7.33 -24.02
C GLU A 116 15.63 6.24 -23.03
N GLY A 117 14.54 5.53 -23.30
CA GLY A 117 14.27 4.22 -22.69
C GLY A 117 13.09 4.10 -21.72
N SER A 118 12.22 5.11 -21.56
CA SER A 118 11.05 4.95 -20.68
C SER A 118 10.00 4.02 -21.33
N HIS A 119 9.83 2.82 -20.75
CA HIS A 119 8.68 1.95 -21.00
C HIS A 119 7.39 2.76 -20.81
N ARG A 120 6.72 3.14 -21.90
CA ARG A 120 5.46 3.90 -21.86
C ARG A 120 4.41 3.11 -21.07
N SER A 121 4.05 3.59 -19.89
CA SER A 121 2.93 3.05 -19.12
C SER A 121 1.65 3.15 -19.97
N ILE A 122 0.95 2.02 -20.11
CA ILE A 122 -0.33 1.93 -20.84
C ILE A 122 -1.45 2.60 -20.02
N PHE A 123 -1.22 2.92 -18.75
CA PHE A 123 -2.22 3.44 -17.81
C PHE A 123 -1.96 4.91 -17.47
N GLU A 124 -3.02 5.64 -17.09
CA GLU A 124 -2.92 7.02 -16.59
C GLU A 124 -1.92 7.07 -15.42
N ASP A 125 -1.02 8.06 -15.44
CA ASP A 125 -0.09 8.25 -14.32
C ASP A 125 -0.86 8.75 -13.10
N HIS A 126 -0.68 8.07 -11.98
CA HIS A 126 -1.28 8.46 -10.71
C HIS A 126 -0.18 8.76 -9.68
N PRO A 127 -0.43 9.67 -8.73
CA PRO A 127 0.49 9.91 -7.64
C PRO A 127 0.74 8.66 -6.79
N SER A 128 1.94 8.55 -6.23
CA SER A 128 2.36 7.39 -5.44
C SER A 128 1.56 7.17 -4.15
N TRP A 129 0.91 8.21 -3.63
CA TRP A 129 0.03 8.11 -2.45
C TRP A 129 -1.34 7.49 -2.78
N ILE A 130 -1.67 7.28 -4.07
CA ILE A 130 -2.78 6.45 -4.50
C ILE A 130 -2.30 5.00 -4.57
N SER A 131 -2.42 4.27 -3.45
CA SER A 131 -2.01 2.87 -3.38
C SER A 131 -3.02 1.97 -4.09
N LEU A 132 -2.63 1.45 -5.26
CA LEU A 132 -3.48 0.57 -6.06
C LEU A 132 -3.71 -0.78 -5.39
N ILE A 133 -4.88 -1.38 -5.62
CA ILE A 133 -5.20 -2.75 -5.16
C ILE A 133 -4.23 -3.80 -5.72
N SER A 134 -3.60 -3.53 -6.87
CA SER A 134 -2.55 -4.40 -7.43
C SER A 134 -1.30 -4.53 -6.54
N SER A 135 -1.12 -3.64 -5.56
CA SER A 135 -0.07 -3.75 -4.54
C SER A 135 -0.46 -4.62 -3.35
N ALA A 136 -1.68 -5.17 -3.32
CA ALA A 136 -2.11 -6.04 -2.23
C ALA A 136 -1.32 -7.36 -2.17
N PRO A 137 -1.30 -8.04 -1.02
CA PRO A 137 -0.48 -9.24 -0.83
C PRO A 137 -0.91 -10.41 -1.73
N PHE A 138 -2.21 -10.48 -1.99
CA PHE A 138 -2.84 -11.53 -2.80
C PHE A 138 -3.66 -10.87 -3.91
N VAL A 139 -3.14 -10.89 -5.14
CA VAL A 139 -3.81 -10.32 -6.31
C VAL A 139 -3.89 -11.36 -7.43
N GLY A 140 -5.11 -11.67 -7.88
CA GLY A 140 -5.38 -12.53 -9.03
C GLY A 140 -5.58 -14.01 -8.69
N SER A 141 -6.52 -14.64 -9.40
CA SER A 141 -6.93 -16.05 -9.22
C SER A 141 -5.98 -17.08 -9.89
N ARG A 142 -5.04 -16.63 -10.74
CA ARG A 142 -4.33 -17.51 -11.69
C ARG A 142 -2.98 -18.05 -11.23
N ILE A 143 -2.35 -17.46 -10.21
CA ILE A 143 -1.07 -17.93 -9.66
C ILE A 143 -1.28 -18.16 -8.16
N LYS A 144 -1.00 -19.38 -7.70
CA LYS A 144 -1.03 -19.69 -6.26
C LYS A 144 0.19 -19.05 -5.60
N GLY A 145 -0.02 -18.04 -4.77
CA GLY A 145 1.05 -17.47 -3.95
C GLY A 145 0.82 -16.01 -3.58
N ARG A 146 1.73 -15.50 -2.76
CA ARG A 146 1.84 -14.10 -2.36
C ARG A 146 2.59 -13.30 -3.44
N PHE A 147 2.08 -12.11 -3.78
CA PHE A 147 2.68 -11.20 -4.75
C PHE A 147 3.42 -10.02 -4.10
N ASN A 148 2.91 -9.53 -2.97
CA ASN A 148 3.48 -8.41 -2.22
C ASN A 148 3.42 -8.70 -0.71
N GLY A 149 4.19 -7.95 0.09
CA GLY A 149 4.12 -8.02 1.55
C GLY A 149 2.81 -7.46 2.12
N ASP A 150 2.49 -7.82 3.36
CA ASP A 150 1.34 -7.26 4.07
C ASP A 150 1.51 -5.75 4.32
N ALA A 151 0.39 -5.02 4.33
CA ALA A 151 0.40 -3.63 4.75
C ALA A 151 0.86 -3.56 6.22
N PHE A 152 1.81 -2.67 6.51
CA PHE A 152 2.31 -2.43 7.88
C PHE A 152 1.17 -2.07 8.85
N VAL A 153 0.15 -1.40 8.32
CA VAL A 153 -1.04 -0.99 9.06
C VAL A 153 -2.15 -2.02 8.86
N GLN A 154 -2.32 -2.92 9.83
CA GLN A 154 -3.27 -4.04 9.72
C GLN A 154 -4.72 -3.64 9.99
N HIS A 155 -5.64 -4.46 9.46
CA HIS A 155 -7.09 -4.27 9.54
C HIS A 155 -7.60 -4.49 10.98
N SER A 156 -8.46 -3.58 11.47
CA SER A 156 -8.98 -3.58 12.85
C SER A 156 -9.94 -4.73 13.20
N ALA A 157 -10.22 -5.67 12.28
CA ALA A 157 -11.17 -6.76 12.53
C ALA A 157 -10.77 -7.65 13.72
N ASN A 158 -9.47 -7.71 14.04
CA ASN A 158 -8.96 -8.22 15.30
C ASN A 158 -8.26 -7.07 16.05
N VAL A 159 -9.04 -6.30 16.83
CA VAL A 159 -8.55 -5.16 17.64
C VAL A 159 -7.36 -5.55 18.54
N SER A 160 -7.21 -6.83 18.91
CA SER A 160 -6.05 -7.28 19.71
C SER A 160 -4.78 -7.55 18.90
N LYS A 161 -4.80 -7.45 17.56
CA LYS A 161 -3.66 -7.78 16.68
C LYS A 161 -3.20 -6.63 15.77
N SER A 162 -3.97 -5.55 15.63
CA SER A 162 -3.52 -4.37 14.88
C SER A 162 -2.41 -3.66 15.64
N SER A 163 -1.16 -4.01 15.31
CA SER A 163 0.02 -3.60 16.07
C SER A 163 0.52 -2.20 15.68
N TYR A 164 0.11 -1.69 14.52
CA TYR A 164 0.59 -0.42 13.98
C TYR A 164 -0.54 0.36 13.29
N ASN A 165 -0.60 1.66 13.57
CA ASN A 165 -1.40 2.62 12.83
C ASN A 165 -0.53 3.83 12.44
N ALA A 166 -0.83 4.47 11.31
CA ALA A 166 0.03 5.49 10.71
C ALA A 166 0.05 6.81 11.49
N SER A 167 -0.97 7.06 12.31
CA SER A 167 -1.11 8.31 13.07
C SER A 167 -0.75 8.20 14.55
N PHE A 168 -0.50 6.99 15.08
CA PHE A 168 -0.39 6.67 16.51
C PHE A 168 -1.48 7.33 17.37
N GLY A 169 -2.72 7.38 16.87
CA GLY A 169 -3.85 8.06 17.53
C GLY A 169 -3.76 9.60 17.52
N SER A 170 -2.76 10.18 16.86
CA SER A 170 -2.68 11.62 16.63
C SER A 170 -3.69 12.04 15.56
N ARG A 171 -4.19 13.27 15.67
CA ARG A 171 -5.06 13.84 14.64
C ARG A 171 -4.32 13.90 13.29
N PRO A 172 -4.88 13.36 12.20
CA PRO A 172 -4.24 13.40 10.90
C PRO A 172 -4.18 14.84 10.38
N VAL A 173 -3.07 15.19 9.72
CA VAL A 173 -2.93 16.44 8.97
C VAL A 173 -2.42 16.07 7.59
N ALA A 174 -3.30 16.23 6.60
CA ALA A 174 -3.02 15.99 5.20
C ALA A 174 -3.47 17.20 4.38
N GLN A 175 -2.69 17.58 3.39
CA GLN A 175 -3.02 18.63 2.43
C GLN A 175 -2.63 18.18 1.04
N PHE A 176 -3.61 18.13 0.15
CA PHE A 176 -3.42 17.77 -1.24
C PHE A 176 -3.07 19.00 -2.07
N GLY A 177 -1.98 18.91 -2.82
CA GLY A 177 -1.55 19.95 -3.76
C GLY A 177 -2.58 20.09 -4.88
N ARG A 178 -2.88 21.35 -5.22
CA ARG A 178 -3.88 21.70 -6.23
C ARG A 178 -3.39 22.83 -7.11
N ARG A 179 -3.55 22.68 -8.42
CA ARG A 179 -3.28 23.70 -9.43
C ARG A 179 -4.57 24.16 -10.09
N SER A 180 -4.66 25.48 -10.27
CA SER A 180 -5.75 26.11 -11.00
C SER A 180 -5.50 25.98 -12.50
N VAL A 181 -6.36 25.26 -13.20
CA VAL A 181 -6.34 25.15 -14.65
C VAL A 181 -7.41 26.07 -15.21
N SER A 182 -6.99 27.08 -15.97
CA SER A 182 -7.89 27.95 -16.71
C SER A 182 -8.09 27.37 -18.12
N HIS A 183 -9.32 26.96 -18.42
CA HIS A 183 -9.67 26.62 -19.80
C HIS A 183 -10.02 27.91 -20.55
N SER A 184 -9.09 28.41 -21.36
CA SER A 184 -9.37 29.49 -22.31
C SER A 184 -10.07 28.91 -23.54
N ALA A 185 -11.38 28.67 -23.43
CA ALA A 185 -12.26 28.62 -24.60
C ALA A 185 -12.74 30.06 -24.86
N GLY A 186 -12.67 30.51 -26.12
CA GLY A 186 -12.88 31.90 -26.52
C GLY A 186 -14.05 32.60 -25.82
N GLN A 187 -13.77 33.81 -25.33
CA GLN A 187 -14.71 34.80 -24.79
C GLN A 187 -16.00 34.22 -24.16
N LEU A 188 -15.91 33.61 -22.98
CA LEU A 188 -16.95 33.56 -21.94
C LEU A 188 -16.35 32.93 -20.67
N LYS A 189 -16.66 33.53 -19.49
CA LYS A 189 -16.18 33.24 -18.12
C LYS A 189 -15.19 32.06 -17.96
N VAL A 190 -13.95 32.39 -17.59
CA VAL A 190 -12.96 31.44 -17.08
C VAL A 190 -13.51 30.76 -15.82
N GLN A 191 -13.99 29.52 -15.94
CA GLN A 191 -14.13 28.64 -14.79
C GLN A 191 -12.76 28.01 -14.54
N SER A 192 -12.11 28.43 -13.46
CA SER A 192 -10.89 27.78 -12.98
C SER A 192 -11.26 26.42 -12.39
N ILE A 193 -10.82 25.34 -13.03
CA ILE A 193 -10.96 24.00 -12.46
C ILE A 193 -9.72 23.75 -11.61
N SER A 194 -9.92 23.49 -10.33
CA SER A 194 -8.84 23.09 -9.43
C SER A 194 -8.57 21.60 -9.62
N ARG A 195 -7.39 21.25 -10.14
CA ARG A 195 -6.95 19.85 -10.29
C ARG A 195 -5.86 19.52 -9.30
N LEU A 196 -5.75 18.26 -8.91
CA LEU A 196 -4.62 17.76 -8.13
C LEU A 196 -3.34 17.82 -8.99
N ASP A 197 -2.26 18.28 -8.38
CA ASP A 197 -0.93 18.30 -9.03
C ASP A 197 -0.10 17.05 -8.74
N GLY A 198 -0.55 16.23 -7.79
CA GLY A 198 0.10 15.00 -7.38
C GLY A 198 0.88 15.12 -6.07
N ASP A 199 0.96 16.30 -5.48
CA ASP A 199 1.64 16.50 -4.20
C ASP A 199 0.69 16.17 -3.04
N LEU A 200 1.24 15.52 -2.02
CA LEU A 200 0.57 15.30 -0.75
C LEU A 200 1.51 15.71 0.39
N LEU A 201 1.10 16.73 1.14
CA LEU A 201 1.78 17.15 2.35
C LEU A 201 1.11 16.51 3.56
N VAL A 202 1.87 15.75 4.33
CA VAL A 202 1.42 15.12 5.59
C VAL A 202 2.32 15.51 6.74
N LYS A 203 1.73 15.67 7.93
CA LYS A 203 2.49 15.86 9.17
C LYS A 203 2.80 14.51 9.81
N GLY A 204 4.07 14.25 10.09
CA GLY A 204 4.51 13.02 10.75
C GLY A 204 5.93 13.10 11.27
N LEU A 205 6.47 11.94 11.66
CA LEU A 205 7.86 11.76 12.05
C LEU A 205 8.61 11.08 10.90
N ILE A 206 9.75 11.64 10.51
CA ILE A 206 10.65 10.98 9.56
C ILE A 206 11.58 10.08 10.37
N LEU A 207 11.39 8.76 10.25
CA LEU A 207 12.26 7.76 10.92
C LEU A 207 13.62 7.63 10.23
N GLY A 208 13.66 7.84 8.91
CA GLY A 208 14.87 7.73 8.10
C GLY A 208 14.58 7.89 6.61
N LEU A 209 15.63 7.86 5.81
CA LEU A 209 15.56 7.91 4.35
C LEU A 209 16.05 6.58 3.77
N VAL A 210 15.25 5.98 2.90
CA VAL A 210 15.61 4.72 2.23
C VAL A 210 16.61 5.04 1.11
N ASN A 211 17.89 4.80 1.38
CA ASN A 211 18.98 5.07 0.43
C ASN A 211 19.16 3.95 -0.61
N ARG A 212 18.84 2.71 -0.23
CA ARG A 212 19.07 1.51 -1.04
C ARG A 212 17.91 0.55 -0.82
N VAL A 213 17.55 -0.18 -1.87
CA VAL A 213 16.55 -1.24 -1.85
C VAL A 213 17.19 -2.45 -2.52
N SER A 214 17.00 -3.64 -1.95
CA SER A 214 17.48 -4.88 -2.54
C SER A 214 16.64 -5.31 -3.74
N ASN A 215 17.10 -6.33 -4.45
CA ASN A 215 16.25 -7.07 -5.36
C ASN A 215 15.01 -7.61 -4.62
N ARG A 216 13.91 -7.76 -5.38
CA ARG A 216 12.64 -8.28 -4.85
C ARG A 216 12.79 -9.74 -4.43
N VAL A 217 12.26 -10.07 -3.25
CA VAL A 217 12.07 -11.45 -2.81
C VAL A 217 11.07 -12.13 -3.75
N SER A 218 11.54 -13.13 -4.49
CA SER A 218 10.73 -13.73 -5.56
C SER A 218 9.65 -14.64 -4.97
N ASN A 219 8.38 -14.26 -5.13
CA ASN A 219 7.19 -14.98 -4.64
C ASN A 219 7.20 -15.31 -3.13
N GLY A 220 7.90 -14.50 -2.33
CA GLY A 220 8.10 -14.77 -0.89
C GLY A 220 8.95 -16.02 -0.60
N LYS A 221 9.76 -16.48 -1.57
CA LYS A 221 10.50 -17.75 -1.47
C LYS A 221 12.01 -17.59 -1.45
N VAL A 222 12.56 -16.73 -2.30
CA VAL A 222 14.00 -16.58 -2.46
C VAL A 222 14.41 -15.20 -1.97
N ILE A 223 15.19 -15.15 -0.90
CA ILE A 223 15.78 -13.93 -0.37
C ILE A 223 17.12 -13.71 -1.07
N PRO A 224 17.28 -12.63 -1.85
CA PRO A 224 18.47 -12.46 -2.67
C PRO A 224 19.68 -12.03 -1.82
N HIS A 225 20.87 -12.37 -2.31
CA HIS A 225 22.14 -12.11 -1.64
C HIS A 225 22.32 -10.64 -1.24
N ASP A 226 21.95 -9.72 -2.11
CA ASP A 226 22.07 -8.29 -1.86
C ASP A 226 21.13 -7.82 -0.73
N GLY A 227 19.97 -8.44 -0.57
CA GLY A 227 19.07 -8.23 0.57
C GLY A 227 19.68 -8.71 1.88
N LEU A 228 20.26 -9.91 1.89
CA LEU A 228 21.00 -10.43 3.05
C LEU A 228 22.20 -9.54 3.38
N GLN A 229 22.92 -9.04 2.37
CA GLN A 229 24.04 -8.12 2.56
C GLN A 229 23.59 -6.78 3.16
N MET A 230 22.48 -6.21 2.70
CA MET A 230 21.91 -4.98 3.28
C MET A 230 21.52 -5.15 4.74
N CYS A 231 21.10 -6.34 5.15
CA CYS A 231 20.78 -6.67 6.54
C CYS A 231 22.02 -7.02 7.39
N GLY A 232 23.22 -7.06 6.80
CA GLY A 232 24.44 -7.52 7.49
C GLY A 232 24.45 -9.02 7.78
N LEU A 233 23.70 -9.81 7.00
CA LEU A 233 23.54 -11.27 7.16
C LEU A 233 24.27 -12.09 6.09
N ALA A 234 24.84 -11.45 5.06
CA ALA A 234 25.70 -12.13 4.09
C ALA A 234 26.98 -12.65 4.77
N GLN A 235 27.38 -13.89 4.44
CA GLN A 235 28.33 -14.78 5.16
C GLN A 235 29.72 -14.22 5.55
N ASP A 236 30.04 -12.97 5.27
CA ASP A 236 31.27 -12.33 5.73
C ASP A 236 31.12 -11.73 7.14
N PHE A 237 31.02 -12.61 8.14
CA PHE A 237 31.12 -12.23 9.57
C PHE A 237 32.39 -11.43 9.90
N ARG A 238 33.41 -11.46 9.03
CA ARG A 238 34.68 -10.72 9.17
C ARG A 238 34.65 -9.30 8.59
N SER A 239 33.65 -8.98 7.77
CA SER A 239 33.54 -7.68 7.08
C SER A 239 32.57 -6.71 7.77
N LEU A 240 32.04 -7.07 8.94
CA LEU A 240 31.09 -6.30 9.75
C LEU A 240 31.67 -4.99 10.37
N VAL A 241 32.79 -4.50 9.84
CA VAL A 241 33.40 -3.22 10.22
C VAL A 241 32.58 -2.09 9.61
N GLY A 242 31.38 -1.85 10.13
CA GLY A 242 30.52 -0.74 9.67
C GLY A 242 29.05 -0.80 10.07
N PHE A 243 28.54 -1.92 10.59
CA PHE A 243 27.16 -2.00 11.08
C PHE A 243 27.14 -1.86 12.61
N GLU A 244 26.40 -0.87 13.12
CA GLU A 244 26.27 -0.58 14.56
C GLU A 244 25.60 -1.71 15.36
N HIS A 245 24.87 -2.60 14.69
CA HIS A 245 24.13 -3.70 15.30
C HIS A 245 24.80 -5.01 14.90
N GLY A 246 25.13 -5.86 15.87
CA GLY A 246 25.71 -7.16 15.61
C GLY A 246 24.74 -8.09 14.84
N PRO A 247 25.24 -9.19 14.26
CA PRO A 247 24.40 -10.18 13.57
C PRO A 247 23.31 -10.77 14.46
N ASP A 248 23.45 -10.65 15.78
CA ASP A 248 22.51 -11.10 16.79
C ASP A 248 21.22 -10.26 16.87
N GLU A 249 21.14 -9.12 16.18
CA GLU A 249 19.89 -8.34 16.05
C GLU A 249 19.39 -8.25 14.61
N SER A 250 20.28 -8.38 13.62
CA SER A 250 19.92 -8.30 12.19
C SER A 250 18.86 -9.32 11.76
N TRP A 251 18.82 -10.49 12.38
CA TRP A 251 17.81 -11.52 12.09
C TRP A 251 16.38 -11.02 12.34
N ARG A 252 16.20 -10.05 13.25
CA ARG A 252 14.89 -9.46 13.56
C ARG A 252 14.25 -8.81 12.35
N ILE A 253 15.05 -8.33 11.39
CA ILE A 253 14.54 -7.71 10.15
C ILE A 253 13.76 -8.73 9.31
N LEU A 254 14.21 -9.99 9.26
CA LEU A 254 13.60 -11.03 8.43
C LEU A 254 12.23 -11.50 8.96
N VAL A 255 11.96 -11.29 10.25
CA VAL A 255 10.74 -11.75 10.93
C VAL A 255 9.97 -10.62 11.63
N ALA A 256 10.45 -9.38 11.48
CA ALA A 256 10.02 -8.19 12.20
C ALA A 256 10.04 -8.30 13.74
N ASP A 257 10.96 -9.10 14.31
CA ASP A 257 11.02 -9.44 15.76
C ASP A 257 9.70 -10.00 16.32
N ARG A 258 8.88 -10.65 15.47
CA ARG A 258 7.57 -11.21 15.85
C ARG A 258 7.40 -12.67 15.44
N ASP A 259 6.61 -13.40 16.21
CA ASP A 259 6.13 -14.73 15.85
C ASP A 259 4.86 -14.68 14.97
N PHE A 260 4.21 -15.84 14.77
CA PHE A 260 2.98 -15.95 13.97
C PHE A 260 1.77 -15.27 14.59
N ASP A 261 1.73 -15.17 15.91
CA ASP A 261 0.62 -14.54 16.61
C ASP A 261 0.75 -13.03 16.67
N GLY A 262 1.95 -12.51 16.35
CA GLY A 262 2.30 -11.10 16.42
C GLY A 262 2.92 -10.72 17.78
N ASP A 263 3.23 -11.71 18.61
CA ASP A 263 3.93 -11.54 19.87
C ASP A 263 5.44 -11.44 19.64
N GLN A 264 6.18 -11.07 20.69
CA GLN A 264 7.65 -10.97 20.61
C GLN A 264 8.27 -12.31 20.17
N ALA A 265 9.19 -12.25 19.21
CA ALA A 265 9.86 -13.43 18.71
C ALA A 265 10.52 -14.24 19.86
N PRO A 266 10.28 -15.56 19.93
CA PRO A 266 10.93 -16.43 20.91
C PRO A 266 12.45 -16.33 20.85
N HIS A 267 13.12 -16.49 22.00
CA HIS A 267 14.59 -16.40 22.10
C HIS A 267 15.36 -17.36 21.17
N TRP A 268 14.73 -18.45 20.72
CA TRP A 268 15.35 -19.41 19.81
C TRP A 268 15.33 -18.97 18.33
N TYR A 269 14.55 -17.95 17.95
CA TYR A 269 14.44 -17.47 16.56
C TYR A 269 15.78 -17.02 16.00
N GLY A 270 16.55 -16.22 16.74
CA GLY A 270 17.84 -15.73 16.27
C GLY A 270 18.80 -16.88 15.91
N ARG A 271 18.84 -17.92 16.75
CA ARG A 271 19.68 -19.11 16.49
C ARG A 271 19.20 -19.88 15.27
N ALA A 272 17.89 -20.10 15.14
CA ALA A 272 17.31 -20.79 13.98
C ALA A 272 17.55 -20.00 12.68
N LEU A 273 17.46 -18.67 12.71
CA LEU A 273 17.72 -17.80 11.57
C LEU A 273 19.18 -17.85 11.13
N LEU A 274 20.11 -17.80 12.08
CA LEU A 274 21.53 -17.96 11.78
C LEU A 274 21.85 -19.35 11.22
N GLU A 275 21.11 -20.38 11.62
CA GLU A 275 21.20 -21.71 11.03
C GLU A 275 20.68 -21.75 9.59
N CYS A 276 19.57 -21.06 9.28
CA CYS A 276 19.08 -20.91 7.90
C CYS A 276 20.17 -20.33 6.97
N LEU A 277 20.99 -19.40 7.45
CA LEU A 277 22.07 -18.77 6.67
C LEU A 277 23.20 -19.73 6.28
N GLN A 278 23.26 -20.93 6.85
CA GLN A 278 24.19 -21.98 6.44
C GLN A 278 23.76 -22.66 5.12
N TYR A 279 22.48 -22.52 4.74
CA TYR A 279 21.89 -23.13 3.54
C TYR A 279 21.78 -22.15 2.36
N VAL A 280 22.50 -21.04 2.43
CA VAL A 280 22.59 -20.07 1.35
C VAL A 280 23.24 -20.73 0.12
N SER A 281 22.70 -20.45 -1.07
CA SER A 281 23.17 -20.97 -2.34
C SER A 281 24.60 -20.48 -2.67
N ARG A 282 25.20 -21.06 -3.72
CA ARG A 282 26.52 -20.59 -4.20
C ARG A 282 26.52 -19.12 -4.63
N ASP A 283 25.37 -18.63 -5.09
CA ASP A 283 25.19 -17.25 -5.53
C ASP A 283 24.88 -16.31 -4.35
N GLY A 284 24.73 -16.85 -3.15
CA GLY A 284 24.48 -16.07 -1.94
C GLY A 284 23.00 -15.87 -1.61
N ASP A 285 22.09 -16.51 -2.35
CA ASP A 285 20.64 -16.43 -2.15
C ASP A 285 20.13 -17.48 -1.16
N LEU A 286 19.10 -17.16 -0.37
CA LEU A 286 18.44 -18.10 0.55
C LEU A 286 17.07 -18.53 -0.01
N ASP A 287 16.95 -19.79 -0.41
CA ASP A 287 15.69 -20.39 -0.85
C ASP A 287 14.95 -21.04 0.34
N LEU A 288 13.83 -20.44 0.73
CA LEU A 288 13.01 -20.88 1.86
C LEU A 288 12.26 -22.19 1.58
N GLU A 289 11.95 -22.52 0.32
CA GLU A 289 11.28 -23.77 -0.05
C GLU A 289 12.27 -24.94 -0.10
N GLU A 290 13.44 -24.73 -0.68
CA GLU A 290 14.51 -25.73 -0.66
C GLU A 290 14.88 -26.06 0.79
N LEU A 291 15.02 -25.04 1.63
CA LEU A 291 15.28 -25.23 3.05
C LEU A 291 14.17 -26.03 3.74
N ARG A 292 12.89 -25.75 3.48
CA ARG A 292 11.78 -26.46 4.12
C ARG A 292 11.64 -27.92 3.67
N THR A 293 12.04 -28.22 2.44
CA THR A 293 11.93 -29.56 1.85
C THR A 293 13.17 -30.43 2.09
N ALA A 294 14.26 -29.84 2.59
CA ALA A 294 15.47 -30.56 2.89
C ALA A 294 15.27 -31.57 4.05
N PRO A 295 15.81 -32.79 3.94
CA PRO A 295 15.56 -33.87 4.91
C PRO A 295 16.17 -33.62 6.30
N GLN A 296 17.13 -32.69 6.41
CA GLN A 296 17.76 -32.29 7.67
C GLN A 296 17.02 -31.16 8.40
N THR A 297 15.92 -30.64 7.84
CA THR A 297 15.24 -29.47 8.39
C THR A 297 14.29 -29.87 9.51
N ASP A 298 14.57 -29.38 10.71
CA ASP A 298 13.70 -29.56 11.88
C ASP A 298 12.48 -28.63 11.82
N GLN A 299 11.44 -28.97 12.57
CA GLN A 299 10.18 -28.22 12.70
C GLN A 299 10.44 -26.75 13.09
N THR A 300 11.46 -26.49 13.91
CA THR A 300 11.88 -25.15 14.31
C THR A 300 12.27 -24.27 13.12
N LEU A 301 13.03 -24.81 12.16
CA LEU A 301 13.43 -24.10 10.94
C LEU A 301 12.23 -23.91 9.99
N CYS A 302 11.33 -24.90 9.90
CA CYS A 302 10.08 -24.76 9.15
C CYS A 302 9.23 -23.59 9.69
N THR A 303 9.06 -23.50 11.01
CA THR A 303 8.32 -22.41 11.66
C THR A 303 8.94 -21.04 11.35
N VAL A 304 10.27 -20.89 11.44
CA VAL A 304 10.89 -19.59 11.13
C VAL A 304 10.79 -19.24 9.64
N THR A 305 11.04 -20.20 8.75
CA THR A 305 10.99 -19.95 7.29
C THR A 305 9.58 -19.60 6.82
N GLU A 306 8.55 -20.23 7.37
CA GLU A 306 7.16 -19.82 7.17
C GLU A 306 6.91 -18.38 7.65
N ARG A 307 7.48 -17.98 8.80
CA ARG A 307 7.36 -16.61 9.30
C ARG A 307 8.04 -15.60 8.39
N MET A 308 9.25 -15.91 7.90
CA MET A 308 9.96 -15.06 6.92
C MET A 308 9.12 -14.86 5.66
N GLN A 309 8.51 -15.93 5.14
CA GLN A 309 7.60 -15.88 3.98
C GLN A 309 6.32 -15.05 4.23
N CYS A 310 5.87 -14.93 5.49
CA CYS A 310 4.75 -14.05 5.84
C CYS A 310 5.13 -12.56 5.90
N ILE A 311 6.42 -12.21 5.96
CA ILE A 311 6.88 -10.81 6.01
C ILE A 311 7.35 -10.33 4.63
N LEU A 312 8.03 -11.20 3.89
CA LEU A 312 8.72 -10.90 2.62
C LEU A 312 7.86 -11.19 1.39
#